data_AF-A0A7C9AAV8-F1
#
_entry.id   AF-A0A7C9AAV8-F1
#
_cell.length_a   1.000
_cell.length_b   1.000
_cell.length_c   1.000
_cell.angle_alpha   90.00
_cell.angle_beta   90.00
_cell.angle_gamma   90.00
#
_symmetry.space_group_name_H-M   'P 1'
#
loop_
_entity.id
_entity.type
_entity.pdbx_description
1 polymer ?
#
loop_
_entity_poly.entity_id
_entity_poly.type
_entity_poly.pdbx_seq_one_letter_code
_entity_poly.pdbx_strand_id
1 'polypeptide(L)'
;TWRSIVSAAPLVRRGSYWLVGNGKTLSIWESQWVSRPWTFRPITPKPNNLNVSFVHKLIDNDRGYWKEGLVKEIFLPCDAETILSIPLCKSWPNDKLIWHYTKPLNCQ
;
A
#
# COMPACT_ATOMS: atom_id res chain seq x y z
N THR A 1 4.49 33.93 -0.17
CA THR A 1 3.01 34.00 -0.09
C THR A 1 2.46 32.62 0.25
N TRP A 2 1.54 32.51 1.23
CA TRP A 2 0.87 31.26 1.61
C TRP A 2 0.13 30.56 0.44
N ARG A 3 -0.21 31.33 -0.61
CA ARG A 3 -0.89 30.85 -1.81
C ARG A 3 -0.12 29.77 -2.60
N SER A 4 1.21 29.84 -2.66
CA SER A 4 2.00 28.83 -3.39
C SER A 4 2.00 27.46 -2.71
N ILE A 5 1.96 27.43 -1.37
CA ILE A 5 1.89 26.20 -0.57
C ILE A 5 0.53 25.50 -0.78
N VAL A 6 -0.56 26.27 -0.77
CA VAL A 6 -1.91 25.74 -1.02
C VAL A 6 -2.03 25.18 -2.43
N SER A 7 -1.47 25.86 -3.44
CA SER A 7 -1.46 25.38 -4.83
C SER A 7 -0.62 24.11 -5.04
N ALA A 8 0.38 23.86 -4.19
CA ALA A 8 1.21 22.66 -4.25
C ALA A 8 0.56 21.43 -3.56
N ALA A 9 -0.43 21.62 -2.69
CA ALA A 9 -1.05 20.53 -1.92
C ALA A 9 -1.61 19.37 -2.80
N PRO A 10 -2.26 19.61 -3.96
CA PRO A 10 -2.69 18.53 -4.85
C PRO A 10 -1.51 17.75 -5.45
N LEU A 11 -0.39 18.42 -5.74
CA LEU A 11 0.82 17.77 -6.26
C LEU A 11 1.44 16.88 -5.17
N VAL A 12 1.52 17.39 -3.94
CA VAL A 12 1.98 16.64 -2.76
C VAL A 12 1.10 15.41 -2.50
N ARG A 13 -0.20 15.49 -2.75
CA ARG A 13 -1.07 14.31 -2.66
C ARG A 13 -0.83 13.29 -3.77
N ARG A 14 -0.60 13.74 -5.01
CA ARG A 14 -0.41 12.85 -6.17
C ARG A 14 0.90 12.09 -6.16
N GLY A 15 1.96 12.65 -5.61
CA GLY A 15 3.25 11.98 -5.46
C GLY A 15 3.47 11.33 -4.08
N SER A 16 2.44 11.26 -3.24
CA SER A 16 2.53 10.51 -1.98
C SER A 16 1.95 9.12 -2.14
N TYR A 17 2.48 8.16 -1.37
CA TYR A 17 1.96 6.81 -1.28
C TYR A 17 2.09 6.29 0.16
N TRP A 18 1.30 5.28 0.49
CA TRP A 18 1.26 4.67 1.81
C TRP A 18 2.28 3.53 1.89
N LEU A 19 3.21 3.65 2.84
CA LEU A 19 4.03 2.54 3.27
C LEU A 19 3.19 1.63 4.18
N VAL A 20 3.16 0.34 3.84
CA VAL A 20 2.44 -0.68 4.62
C VAL A 20 3.15 -0.88 5.95
N GLY A 21 2.43 -0.65 7.04
CA GLY A 21 2.83 -1.05 8.39
C GLY A 21 2.04 -2.29 8.80
N ASN A 22 1.07 -2.12 9.70
CA ASN A 22 0.12 -3.17 10.09
C ASN A 22 -1.05 -3.35 9.11
N GLY A 23 -1.22 -2.45 8.13
CA GLY A 23 -2.23 -2.55 7.08
C GLY A 23 -3.68 -2.40 7.56
N LYS A 24 -3.91 -1.98 8.81
CA LYS A 24 -5.26 -1.89 9.39
C LYS A 24 -6.03 -0.67 8.87
N THR A 25 -5.33 0.37 8.44
CA THR A 25 -5.94 1.61 7.94
C THR A 25 -5.98 1.70 6.42
N LEU A 26 -5.27 0.81 5.73
CA LEU A 26 -5.15 0.81 4.27
C LEU A 26 -6.24 -0.03 3.63
N SER A 27 -7.11 0.62 2.86
CA SER A 27 -8.04 -0.06 1.96
C SER A 27 -7.28 -0.59 0.75
N ILE A 28 -7.54 -1.83 0.37
CA ILE A 28 -6.81 -2.50 -0.71
C ILE A 28 -6.92 -1.71 -2.03
N TRP A 29 -8.12 -1.24 -2.40
CA TRP A 29 -8.35 -0.56 -3.68
C TRP A 29 -8.34 0.97 -3.60
N GLU A 30 -8.67 1.54 -2.44
CA GLU A 30 -8.79 3.00 -2.31
C GLU A 30 -7.49 3.67 -1.84
N SER A 31 -6.62 2.94 -1.15
CA SER A 31 -5.35 3.49 -0.66
C SER A 31 -4.24 3.34 -1.71
N GLN A 32 -3.35 4.33 -1.78
CA GLN A 32 -2.20 4.35 -2.67
C GLN A 32 -1.01 3.59 -2.06
N TRP A 33 -1.07 2.26 -1.90
CA TRP A 33 -0.05 1.49 -1.16
C TRP A 33 0.78 0.52 -2.00
N VAL A 34 0.46 0.34 -3.27
CA VAL A 34 1.20 -0.57 -4.16
C VAL A 34 2.09 0.27 -5.06
N SER A 35 3.41 0.09 -4.99
CA SER A 35 4.37 0.88 -5.77
C SER A 35 4.28 0.56 -7.26
N ARG A 36 3.36 1.24 -7.95
CA ARG A 36 3.17 1.18 -9.40
C ARG A 36 3.25 2.56 -10.04
N PRO A 37 3.70 2.65 -11.29
CA PRO A 37 3.66 3.92 -12.02
C PRO A 37 2.25 4.52 -12.03
N TRP A 38 2.18 5.83 -11.80
CA TRP A 38 0.99 6.70 -11.95
C TRP A 38 -0.11 6.59 -10.87
N THR A 39 -0.52 5.39 -10.46
CA THR A 39 -1.71 5.24 -9.58
C THR A 39 -1.38 4.88 -8.13
N PHE A 40 -0.23 4.24 -7.88
CA PHE A 40 0.12 3.62 -6.60
C PHE A 40 -0.93 2.63 -6.06
N ARG A 41 -1.76 2.03 -6.93
CA ARG A 41 -2.89 1.16 -6.56
C ARG A 41 -2.87 -0.19 -7.32
N PRO A 42 -3.54 -1.23 -6.79
CA PRO A 42 -3.99 -2.38 -7.57
C PRO A 42 -4.64 -1.97 -8.90
N ILE A 43 -4.21 -2.59 -10.00
CA ILE A 43 -4.97 -2.54 -11.26
C ILE A 43 -6.01 -3.66 -11.32
N THR A 44 -5.82 -4.70 -10.51
CA THR A 44 -6.78 -5.78 -10.35
C THR A 44 -8.13 -5.21 -9.91
N PRO A 45 -9.22 -5.45 -10.67
CA PRO A 45 -10.55 -5.01 -10.29
C PRO A 45 -10.96 -5.62 -8.94
N LYS A 46 -11.71 -4.86 -8.14
CA LYS A 46 -12.27 -5.38 -6.90
C LYS A 46 -13.36 -6.42 -7.22
N PRO A 47 -13.26 -7.67 -6.72
CA PRO A 47 -14.32 -8.64 -6.93
C PRO A 47 -15.58 -8.24 -6.13
N ASN A 48 -16.76 -8.39 -6.72
CA ASN A 48 -18.03 -7.96 -6.12
C ASN A 48 -18.35 -8.66 -4.78
N ASN A 49 -17.91 -9.92 -4.61
CA ASN A 49 -18.22 -10.74 -3.44
C ASN A 49 -17.06 -10.86 -2.45
N LEU A 50 -16.02 -10.05 -2.57
CA LEU A 50 -14.84 -10.18 -1.73
C LEU A 50 -15.02 -9.46 -0.38
N ASN A 51 -15.02 -10.22 0.71
CA ASN A 51 -15.08 -9.70 2.08
C ASN A 51 -13.72 -9.21 2.63
N VAL A 52 -12.74 -9.01 1.76
CA VAL A 52 -11.39 -8.55 2.09
C VAL A 52 -11.30 -7.10 1.66
N SER A 53 -11.38 -6.17 2.61
CA SER A 53 -11.37 -4.71 2.30
C SER A 53 -10.06 -4.01 2.65
N PHE A 54 -9.30 -4.55 3.61
CA PHE A 54 -8.11 -3.90 4.17
C PHE A 54 -6.86 -4.77 4.00
N VAL A 55 -5.70 -4.12 3.87
CA VAL A 55 -4.40 -4.76 3.62
C VAL A 55 -4.02 -5.76 4.71
N HIS A 56 -4.35 -5.50 5.98
CA HIS A 56 -4.04 -6.43 7.09
C HIS A 56 -4.64 -7.84 6.89
N LYS A 57 -5.71 -7.98 6.09
CA LYS A 57 -6.31 -9.29 5.80
C LYS A 57 -5.43 -10.14 4.87
N LEU A 58 -4.61 -9.50 4.04
CA LEU A 58 -3.61 -10.12 3.17
C LEU A 58 -2.33 -10.51 3.92
N ILE A 59 -2.20 -10.10 5.19
CA ILE A 59 -1.02 -10.33 6.03
C ILE A 59 -1.32 -11.40 7.08
N ASP A 60 -0.38 -12.31 7.29
CA ASP A 60 -0.32 -13.17 8.47
C ASP A 60 0.44 -12.42 9.58
N ASN A 61 -0.32 -11.84 10.52
CA ASN A 61 0.24 -11.01 11.59
C ASN A 61 1.04 -11.84 12.61
N ASP A 62 0.75 -13.14 12.73
CA ASP A 62 1.44 -14.03 13.66
C ASP A 62 2.81 -14.43 13.09
N ARG A 63 2.88 -14.63 11.77
CA ARG A 63 4.10 -15.10 11.09
C ARG A 63 4.98 -13.99 10.52
N GLY A 64 4.43 -12.81 10.24
CA GLY A 64 5.22 -11.71 9.66
C GLY A 64 5.33 -11.73 8.13
N TYR A 65 4.42 -12.42 7.43
CA TYR A 65 4.50 -12.57 5.98
C TYR A 65 3.15 -12.30 5.29
N TRP A 66 3.21 -12.02 4.00
CA TRP A 66 2.02 -12.00 3.16
C TRP A 66 1.42 -13.40 3.05
N LYS A 67 0.08 -13.49 3.04
CA LYS A 67 -0.65 -14.71 2.72
C LYS A 67 -0.58 -14.96 1.23
N GLU A 68 0.55 -15.49 0.77
CA GLU A 68 0.89 -15.59 -0.64
C GLU A 68 -0.20 -16.25 -1.50
N GLY A 69 -0.81 -17.34 -1.02
CA GLY A 69 -1.91 -18.00 -1.72
C GLY A 69 -3.11 -17.08 -1.94
N LEU A 70 -3.53 -16.35 -0.90
CA LEU A 70 -4.64 -15.40 -0.97
C LEU A 70 -4.31 -14.21 -1.89
N VAL A 71 -3.07 -13.73 -1.85
CA VAL A 71 -2.61 -12.64 -2.74
C VAL A 71 -2.66 -13.11 -4.20
N LYS A 72 -2.15 -14.30 -4.51
CA LYS A 72 -2.18 -14.85 -5.88
C LYS A 72 -3.59 -15.21 -6.37
N GLU A 73 -4.51 -15.48 -5.46
CA GLU A 73 -5.92 -15.74 -5.78
C GLU A 73 -6.69 -14.45 -6.12
N ILE A 74 -6.46 -13.37 -5.36
CA ILE A 74 -7.22 -12.12 -5.49
C ILE A 74 -6.67 -11.23 -6.61
N PHE A 75 -5.34 -11.19 -6.79
CA PHE A 75 -4.67 -10.20 -7.62
C PHE A 75 -4.16 -10.79 -8.93
N LEU A 76 -4.13 -9.97 -9.99
CA LEU A 76 -3.43 -10.29 -11.22
C LEU A 76 -1.94 -10.57 -10.93
N PRO A 77 -1.24 -11.40 -11.73
CA PRO A 77 0.14 -11.78 -11.45
C PRO A 77 1.09 -10.60 -11.22
N CYS A 78 1.00 -9.54 -12.03
CA CYS A 78 1.82 -8.33 -11.87
C CYS A 78 1.53 -7.57 -10.55
N ASP A 79 0.27 -7.59 -10.10
CA ASP A 79 -0.13 -7.00 -8.82
C ASP A 79 0.38 -7.84 -7.65
N ALA A 80 0.19 -9.16 -7.74
CA ALA A 80 0.65 -10.10 -6.74
C ALA A 80 2.17 -10.02 -6.55
N GLU A 81 2.96 -10.03 -7.63
CA GLU A 81 4.41 -9.89 -7.59
C GLU A 81 4.84 -8.60 -6.88
N THR A 82 4.21 -7.47 -7.24
CA THR A 82 4.51 -6.18 -6.61
C THR A 82 4.19 -6.19 -5.12
N ILE A 83 3.02 -6.71 -4.74
CA ILE A 83 2.57 -6.77 -3.33
C ILE A 83 3.52 -7.66 -2.52
N LEU A 84 3.87 -8.84 -3.03
CA LEU A 84 4.75 -9.80 -2.35
C LEU A 84 6.18 -9.28 -2.20
N SER A 85 6.62 -8.35 -3.05
CA SER A 85 7.91 -7.68 -2.93
C SER A 85 7.97 -6.64 -1.81
N ILE A 86 6.82 -6.20 -1.27
CA ILE A 86 6.77 -5.19 -0.20
C ILE A 86 7.28 -5.82 1.10
N PRO A 87 8.37 -5.31 1.69
CA PRO A 87 8.87 -5.84 2.97
C PRO A 87 7.91 -5.48 4.10
N LEU A 88 7.63 -6.44 4.98
CA LEU A 88 6.84 -6.25 6.19
C LEU A 88 7.74 -6.06 7.40
N CYS A 89 7.37 -5.13 8.29
CA CYS A 89 8.07 -4.90 9.54
C CYS A 89 7.50 -5.77 10.65
N LYS A 90 8.33 -6.54 11.35
CA LYS A 90 7.91 -7.41 12.47
C LYS A 90 7.36 -6.62 13.66
N SER A 91 7.72 -5.34 13.80
CA SER A 91 7.20 -4.49 14.88
C SER A 91 5.79 -3.97 14.61
N TRP A 92 5.21 -4.26 13.43
CA TRP A 92 3.87 -3.84 13.00
C TRP A 92 3.55 -2.36 13.27
N PRO A 93 4.36 -1.43 12.77
CA PRO A 93 4.13 0.00 12.96
C PRO A 93 2.81 0.43 12.30
N ASN A 94 2.32 1.61 12.65
CA ASN A 94 1.21 2.22 11.92
C ASN A 94 1.58 2.49 10.47
N ASP A 95 0.60 2.42 9.58
CA ASP A 95 0.74 2.78 8.17
C ASP A 95 1.18 4.25 8.04
N LYS A 96 2.09 4.54 7.11
CA LYS A 96 2.70 5.89 6.96
C LYS A 96 2.52 6.44 5.56
N LEU A 97 2.06 7.67 5.44
CA LEU A 97 2.08 8.40 4.18
C LEU A 97 3.49 8.95 3.94
N ILE A 98 4.09 8.60 2.80
CA ILE A 98 5.43 9.04 2.41
C ILE A 98 5.40 9.67 1.02
N TRP A 99 6.30 10.63 0.80
CA TRP A 99 6.48 11.24 -0.52
C TRP A 99 7.37 10.34 -1.38
N HIS A 100 7.04 10.16 -2.66
CA HIS A 100 7.75 9.26 -3.59
C HIS A 100 9.26 9.49 -3.67
N TYR A 101 9.71 10.73 -3.46
CA TYR A 101 11.12 11.10 -3.51
C TYR A 101 11.84 11.02 -2.15
N THR A 102 11.19 10.43 -1.14
CA THR A 102 11.83 10.18 0.17
C THR A 102 12.74 8.96 0.05
N LYS A 103 13.93 9.01 0.66
CA LYS A 103 14.81 7.83 0.76
C LYS A 103 14.03 6.65 1.37
N PRO A 104 14.25 5.40 0.89
CA PRO A 104 13.54 4.25 1.43
C PRO A 104 13.74 4.17 2.94
N LEU A 105 12.63 4.11 3.67
CA LEU A 105 12.64 3.85 5.10
C LEU A 105 12.99 2.37 5.28
N ASN A 106 14.23 2.10 5.67
CA ASN A 106 14.59 0.77 6.15
C ASN A 106 13.78 0.49 7.41
N CYS A 107 13.12 -0.66 7.46
CA CYS A 107 12.65 -1.20 8.73
C CYS A 107 13.88 -1.56 9.55
N GLN A 108 14.21 -0.73 10.55
CA GLN A 108 15.11 -1.12 11.63
C GLN A 108 14.36 -1.98 12.64
#